data_AF-A0AAD0YR67-F1
#
_entry.id   AF-A0AAD0YR67-F1
#
_cell.length_a   1.000
_cell.length_b   1.000
_cell.length_c   1.000
_cell.angle_alpha   90.00
_cell.angle_beta   90.00
_cell.angle_gamma   90.00
#
_symmetry.space_group_name_H-M   'P 1'
#
loop_
_entity.id
_entity.type
_entity.pdbx_description
1 polymer ?
#
loop_
_entity_poly.entity_id
_entity_poly.type
_entity_poly.pdbx_seq_one_letter_code
_entity_poly.pdbx_strand_id
1 'polypeptide(L)'
;MELVRFLNKKMKKMKINYDQLLFLYAYLRLIDLSLDRSRWTSWGELQDYFKTILAPSLVVQYVINRFNLPKTDLKNFTFYLEEKSLINRLRPILLKKIPLKQNEILYCCKLLFDFDQVLNSDNKIYNVEIEKLRIDIATYYSDFLGRMILWEDLDKLMKVEHFWQNDKIETIELKNFIPADFE
;
A
#
# COMPACT_ATOMS: atom_id res chain seq x y z
N MET A 1 7.43 -16.56 -32.10
CA MET A 1 6.28 -15.69 -32.48
C MET A 1 5.21 -15.58 -31.38
N GLU A 2 5.40 -16.17 -30.20
CA GLU A 2 4.47 -16.06 -29.06
C GLU A 2 4.85 -14.98 -28.03
N LEU A 3 6.14 -14.62 -27.92
CA LEU A 3 6.61 -13.56 -27.01
C LEU A 3 5.97 -12.18 -27.31
N VAL A 4 5.72 -11.89 -28.59
CA VAL A 4 5.13 -10.62 -29.04
C VAL A 4 3.62 -10.56 -28.78
N ARG A 5 2.92 -11.72 -28.71
CA ARG A 5 1.49 -11.76 -28.36
C ARG A 5 1.23 -11.47 -26.88
N PHE A 6 2.19 -11.77 -26.00
CA PHE A 6 2.06 -11.45 -24.57
C PHE A 6 2.23 -9.94 -24.30
N LEU A 7 3.08 -9.26 -25.08
CA LEU A 7 3.35 -7.83 -24.95
C LEU A 7 2.22 -6.93 -25.48
N ASN A 8 1.29 -7.46 -26.29
CA ASN A 8 0.21 -6.70 -26.92
C ASN A 8 -1.19 -6.94 -26.34
N LYS A 9 -1.32 -7.60 -25.19
CA LYS A 9 -2.58 -7.57 -24.43
C LYS A 9 -2.68 -6.21 -23.75
N LYS A 10 -3.49 -5.30 -24.30
CA LYS A 10 -3.79 -3.99 -23.72
C LYS A 10 -4.12 -4.19 -22.24
N MET A 11 -3.22 -3.75 -21.35
CA MET A 11 -3.36 -3.99 -19.91
C MET A 11 -4.71 -3.46 -19.43
N LYS A 12 -5.46 -4.30 -18.71
CA LYS A 12 -6.78 -3.93 -18.20
C LYS A 12 -6.62 -2.70 -17.31
N LYS A 13 -7.35 -1.63 -17.64
CA LYS A 13 -7.45 -0.44 -16.79
C LYS A 13 -8.56 -0.67 -15.78
N MET A 14 -8.24 -0.37 -14.53
CA MET A 14 -9.12 -0.42 -13.38
C MET A 14 -9.31 1.00 -12.86
N LYS A 15 -10.38 1.24 -12.12
CA LYS A 15 -10.76 2.57 -11.63
C LYS A 15 -10.81 2.54 -10.11
N ILE A 16 -9.90 3.23 -9.46
CA ILE A 16 -9.87 3.41 -8.00
C ILE A 16 -10.68 4.65 -7.64
N ASN A 17 -11.56 4.55 -6.63
CA ASN A 17 -12.19 5.73 -6.06
C ASN A 17 -11.17 6.51 -5.22
N TYR A 18 -11.40 7.81 -5.01
CA TYR A 18 -10.41 8.65 -4.32
C TYR A 18 -10.21 8.26 -2.85
N ASP A 19 -11.27 7.96 -2.11
CA ASP A 19 -11.22 7.43 -0.74
C ASP A 19 -10.40 6.12 -0.64
N GLN A 20 -10.57 5.22 -1.59
CA GLN A 20 -9.79 3.99 -1.69
C GLN A 20 -8.30 4.27 -1.93
N LEU A 21 -7.99 5.30 -2.73
CA LEU A 21 -6.61 5.74 -2.94
C LEU A 21 -6.00 6.31 -1.65
N LEU A 22 -6.75 7.15 -0.92
CA LEU A 22 -6.31 7.70 0.37
C LEU A 22 -6.07 6.59 1.40
N PHE A 23 -6.97 5.61 1.48
CA PHE A 23 -6.84 4.46 2.35
C PHE A 23 -5.57 3.66 2.09
N LEU A 24 -5.35 3.25 0.83
CA LEU A 24 -4.16 2.45 0.47
C LEU A 24 -2.87 3.22 0.76
N TYR A 25 -2.86 4.53 0.53
CA TYR A 25 -1.73 5.37 0.91
C TYR A 25 -1.51 5.34 2.43
N ALA A 26 -2.55 5.63 3.23
CA ALA A 26 -2.47 5.66 4.69
C ALA A 26 -1.96 4.34 5.26
N TYR A 27 -2.52 3.23 4.77
CA TYR A 27 -2.19 1.89 5.24
C TYR A 27 -0.74 1.50 4.93
N LEU A 28 -0.29 1.75 3.69
CA LEU A 28 1.10 1.47 3.29
C LEU A 28 2.11 2.36 4.01
N ARG A 29 1.76 3.63 4.24
CA ARG A 29 2.58 4.54 5.02
C ARG A 29 2.68 4.11 6.48
N LEU A 30 1.58 3.68 7.09
CA LEU A 30 1.58 3.10 8.44
C LEU A 30 2.55 1.91 8.51
N ILE A 31 2.52 1.01 7.52
CA ILE A 31 3.46 -0.13 7.46
C ILE A 31 4.91 0.35 7.36
N ASP A 32 5.23 1.23 6.42
CA ASP A 32 6.60 1.75 6.23
C ASP A 32 7.15 2.35 7.52
N LEU A 33 6.40 3.26 8.14
CA LEU A 33 6.82 3.91 9.39
C LEU A 33 6.93 2.91 10.54
N SER A 34 6.02 1.93 10.62
CA SER A 34 6.08 0.89 11.66
C SER A 34 7.30 -0.02 11.48
N LEU A 35 7.64 -0.38 10.24
CA LEU A 35 8.87 -1.11 9.91
C LEU A 35 10.11 -0.29 10.25
N ASP A 36 10.14 1.00 9.91
CA ASP A 36 11.24 1.90 10.26
C ASP A 36 11.50 1.96 11.78
N ARG A 37 10.43 2.07 12.58
CA ARG A 37 10.48 2.05 14.04
C ARG A 37 10.88 0.70 14.61
N SER A 38 10.48 -0.40 13.96
CA SER A 38 10.80 -1.75 14.43
C SER A 38 12.29 -2.06 14.50
N ARG A 39 13.15 -1.25 13.87
CA ARG A 39 14.61 -1.34 14.01
C ARG A 39 15.12 -1.12 15.43
N TRP A 40 14.33 -0.46 16.28
CA TRP A 40 14.72 -0.03 17.63
C TRP A 40 14.00 -0.77 18.76
N THR A 41 13.25 -1.82 18.44
CA THR A 41 12.35 -2.52 19.37
C THR A 41 12.32 -4.01 18.99
N SER A 42 11.58 -4.84 19.74
CA SER A 42 11.41 -6.24 19.37
C SER A 42 10.38 -6.44 18.25
N TRP A 43 10.58 -7.47 17.43
CA TRP A 43 9.60 -7.86 16.41
C TRP A 43 8.24 -8.25 17.02
N GLY A 44 8.26 -8.84 18.22
CA GLY A 44 7.04 -9.21 18.95
C GLY A 44 6.16 -8.01 19.30
N GLU A 45 6.75 -6.87 19.66
CA GLU A 45 5.98 -5.65 19.93
C GLU A 45 5.32 -5.09 18.67
N LEU A 46 5.99 -5.18 17.51
CA LEU A 46 5.38 -4.83 16.22
C LEU A 46 4.21 -5.77 15.90
N GLN A 47 4.37 -7.07 16.11
CA GLN A 47 3.31 -8.07 15.94
C GLN A 47 2.11 -7.77 16.84
N ASP A 48 2.36 -7.47 18.13
CA ASP A 48 1.32 -7.11 19.09
C ASP A 48 0.57 -5.86 18.69
N TYR A 49 1.27 -4.82 18.20
CA TYR A 49 0.63 -3.64 17.64
C TYR A 49 -0.32 -3.98 16.49
N PHE A 50 0.16 -4.78 15.51
CA PHE A 50 -0.66 -5.15 14.36
C PHE A 50 -1.84 -6.10 14.68
N LYS A 51 -1.93 -6.67 15.88
CA LYS A 51 -3.16 -7.37 16.34
C LYS A 51 -4.33 -6.41 16.56
N THR A 52 -4.04 -5.13 16.79
CA THR A 52 -5.05 -4.07 17.00
C THR A 52 -5.36 -3.28 15.73
N ILE A 53 -4.53 -3.46 14.71
CA ILE A 53 -4.70 -2.83 13.39
C ILE A 53 -5.43 -3.80 12.47
N LEU A 54 -6.15 -3.25 11.50
CA LEU A 54 -6.72 -4.02 10.40
C LEU A 54 -5.64 -4.92 9.77
N ALA A 55 -5.91 -6.22 9.62
CA ALA A 55 -4.90 -7.17 9.15
C ALA A 55 -4.52 -6.95 7.66
N PRO A 56 -3.24 -7.06 7.27
CA PRO A 56 -2.82 -6.86 5.88
C PRO A 56 -3.51 -7.83 4.91
N SER A 57 -3.71 -9.08 5.31
CA SER A 57 -4.47 -10.07 4.54
C SER A 57 -5.90 -9.65 4.22
N LEU A 58 -6.60 -8.95 5.13
CA LEU A 58 -7.93 -8.39 4.87
C LEU A 58 -7.87 -7.27 3.83
N VAL A 59 -6.86 -6.41 3.89
CA VAL A 59 -6.64 -5.37 2.87
C VAL A 59 -6.38 -5.98 1.50
N VAL A 60 -5.58 -7.06 1.43
CA VAL A 60 -5.36 -7.81 0.18
C VAL A 60 -6.68 -8.36 -0.38
N GLN A 61 -7.50 -9.00 0.46
CA GLN A 61 -8.80 -9.55 0.06
C GLN A 61 -9.73 -8.45 -0.46
N TYR A 62 -9.81 -7.33 0.27
CA TYR A 62 -10.56 -6.16 -0.15
C TYR A 62 -10.13 -5.67 -1.54
N VAL A 63 -8.82 -5.47 -1.77
CA VAL A 63 -8.31 -5.02 -3.07
C VAL A 63 -8.60 -6.04 -4.19
N ILE A 64 -8.39 -7.34 -3.94
CA ILE A 64 -8.69 -8.39 -4.92
C ILE A 64 -10.17 -8.38 -5.32
N ASN A 65 -11.07 -8.36 -4.33
CA ASN A 65 -12.51 -8.39 -4.54
C ASN A 65 -12.98 -7.11 -5.24
N ARG A 66 -12.52 -5.96 -4.77
CA ARG A 66 -12.95 -4.65 -5.28
C ARG A 66 -12.60 -4.45 -6.75
N PHE A 67 -11.42 -4.89 -7.16
CA PHE A 67 -10.95 -4.72 -8.53
C PHE A 67 -11.20 -5.94 -9.43
N ASN A 68 -11.81 -7.01 -8.87
CA ASN A 68 -11.99 -8.30 -9.53
C ASN A 68 -10.67 -8.76 -10.19
N LEU A 69 -9.63 -8.82 -9.35
CA LEU A 69 -8.28 -9.20 -9.79
C LEU A 69 -8.24 -10.69 -10.11
N PRO A 70 -7.50 -11.12 -11.14
CA PRO A 70 -7.34 -12.54 -11.41
C PRO A 70 -6.57 -13.20 -10.27
N LYS A 71 -6.83 -14.50 -10.06
CA LYS A 71 -6.01 -15.34 -9.19
C LYS A 71 -4.56 -15.25 -9.66
N THR A 72 -3.70 -14.73 -8.80
CA THR A 72 -2.30 -14.45 -9.09
C THR A 72 -1.46 -15.09 -8.00
N ASP A 73 -0.37 -15.75 -8.37
CA ASP A 73 0.64 -16.17 -7.41
C ASP A 73 1.42 -14.93 -6.95
N LEU A 74 0.95 -14.31 -5.87
CA LEU A 74 1.57 -13.10 -5.33
C LEU A 74 3.00 -13.38 -4.89
N LYS A 75 3.34 -14.57 -4.38
CA LYS A 75 4.72 -14.87 -3.92
C LYS A 75 5.75 -14.66 -5.04
N ASN A 76 5.42 -15.10 -6.26
CA ASN A 76 6.31 -15.06 -7.42
C ASN A 76 6.01 -13.89 -8.38
N PHE A 77 5.04 -13.03 -8.06
CA PHE A 77 4.69 -11.89 -8.90
C PHE A 77 5.78 -10.81 -8.85
N THR A 78 6.29 -10.43 -10.03
CA THR A 78 7.25 -9.34 -10.20
C THR A 78 6.65 -8.26 -11.08
N PHE A 79 6.86 -7.01 -10.70
CA PHE A 79 6.40 -5.85 -11.46
C PHE A 79 7.35 -4.68 -11.24
N TYR A 80 7.69 -3.98 -12.32
CA TYR A 80 8.43 -2.74 -12.26
C TYR A 80 7.45 -1.57 -12.29
N LEU A 81 7.44 -0.79 -11.22
CA LEU A 81 6.55 0.35 -11.08
C LEU A 81 7.09 1.55 -11.85
N GLU A 82 6.30 2.08 -12.77
CA GLU A 82 6.61 3.35 -13.43
C GLU A 82 6.17 4.51 -12.53
N GLU A 83 7.06 5.46 -12.27
CA GLU A 83 6.73 6.69 -11.54
C GLU A 83 5.60 7.46 -12.24
N LYS A 84 4.70 8.05 -11.45
CA LYS A 84 3.64 8.92 -11.96
C LYS A 84 4.13 10.36 -12.01
N SER A 85 3.88 11.03 -13.13
CA SER A 85 4.08 12.48 -13.23
C SER A 85 3.29 13.25 -12.17
N LEU A 86 3.89 14.32 -11.64
CA LEU A 86 3.27 15.26 -10.69
C LEU A 86 1.94 15.85 -11.19
N ILE A 87 1.75 15.98 -12.50
CA ILE A 87 0.48 16.48 -13.08
C ILE A 87 -0.71 15.57 -12.74
N ASN A 88 -0.45 14.29 -12.43
CA ASN A 88 -1.50 13.35 -12.06
C ASN A 88 -2.17 13.70 -10.73
N ARG A 89 -1.57 14.59 -9.94
CA ARG A 89 -2.11 15.08 -8.68
C ARG A 89 -3.40 15.86 -8.84
N LEU A 90 -3.62 16.45 -10.01
CA LEU A 90 -4.85 17.19 -10.33
C LEU A 90 -5.97 16.28 -10.84
N ARG A 91 -5.69 14.99 -11.10
CA ARG A 91 -6.70 14.03 -11.58
C ARG A 91 -7.92 13.90 -10.66
N PRO A 92 -7.79 13.86 -9.32
CA PRO A 92 -8.96 13.76 -8.44
C PRO A 92 -9.95 14.92 -8.60
N ILE A 93 -9.47 16.12 -8.93
CA ILE A 93 -10.31 17.30 -9.17
C ILE A 93 -11.20 17.09 -10.40
N LEU A 94 -10.65 16.46 -11.44
CA LEU A 94 -11.32 16.25 -12.72
C LEU A 94 -12.08 14.92 -12.78
N LEU A 95 -11.66 13.93 -12.00
CA LEU A 95 -12.11 12.55 -12.08
C LEU A 95 -12.42 12.00 -10.68
N LYS A 96 -13.69 11.69 -10.43
CA LYS A 96 -14.12 10.94 -9.23
C LYS A 96 -13.47 9.55 -9.10
N LYS A 97 -13.01 8.98 -10.23
CA LYS A 97 -12.35 7.68 -10.29
C LYS A 97 -11.08 7.74 -11.12
N ILE A 98 -9.97 7.31 -10.53
CA ILE A 98 -8.64 7.44 -11.12
C ILE A 98 -8.27 6.13 -11.83
N PRO A 99 -7.82 6.18 -13.10
CA PRO A 99 -7.47 4.98 -13.83
C PRO A 99 -6.08 4.46 -13.44
N LEU A 100 -5.99 3.17 -13.10
CA LEU A 100 -4.77 2.41 -12.82
C LEU A 100 -4.68 1.18 -13.74
N LYS A 101 -3.47 0.73 -14.06
CA LYS A 101 -3.25 -0.56 -14.73
C LYS A 101 -3.44 -1.68 -13.71
N GLN A 102 -4.00 -2.81 -14.14
CA GLN A 102 -4.20 -3.98 -13.28
C GLN A 102 -2.93 -4.41 -12.52
N ASN A 103 -1.77 -4.42 -13.19
CA ASN A 103 -0.51 -4.82 -12.55
C ASN A 103 -0.03 -3.83 -11.49
N GLU A 104 -0.38 -2.54 -11.62
CA GLU A 104 -0.08 -1.54 -10.59
C GLU A 104 -0.86 -1.83 -9.30
N ILE A 105 -2.09 -2.35 -9.42
CA ILE A 105 -2.91 -2.76 -8.27
C ILE A 105 -2.45 -4.11 -7.74
N LEU A 106 -2.14 -5.09 -8.60
CA LEU A 106 -1.58 -6.38 -8.17
C LEU A 106 -0.26 -6.20 -7.40
N TYR A 107 0.55 -5.21 -7.77
CA TYR A 107 1.76 -4.89 -7.04
C TYR A 107 1.48 -4.34 -5.63
N CYS A 108 0.39 -3.59 -5.41
CA CYS A 108 -0.06 -3.26 -4.06
C CYS A 108 -0.40 -4.54 -3.25
N CYS A 109 -1.14 -5.48 -3.86
CA CYS A 109 -1.44 -6.77 -3.21
C CYS A 109 -0.17 -7.55 -2.88
N LYS A 110 0.85 -7.52 -3.75
CA LYS A 110 2.15 -8.14 -3.52
C LYS A 110 2.81 -7.59 -2.25
N LEU A 111 2.91 -6.26 -2.14
CA LEU A 111 3.56 -5.59 -1.02
C LEU A 111 2.85 -5.90 0.31
N LEU A 112 1.52 -5.85 0.30
CA LEU A 112 0.70 -6.19 1.47
C LEU A 112 0.84 -7.67 1.86
N PHE A 113 0.84 -8.57 0.87
CA PHE A 113 1.06 -10.00 1.07
C PHE A 113 2.44 -10.29 1.65
N ASP A 114 3.49 -9.68 1.11
CA ASP A 114 4.85 -9.86 1.62
C ASP A 114 4.97 -9.36 3.05
N PHE A 115 4.37 -8.20 3.35
CA PHE A 115 4.33 -7.68 4.72
C PHE A 115 3.59 -8.64 5.66
N ASP A 116 2.44 -9.18 5.26
CA ASP A 116 1.70 -10.17 6.05
C ASP A 116 2.55 -11.42 6.36
N GLN A 117 3.30 -11.92 5.37
CA GLN A 117 4.19 -13.07 5.55
C GLN A 117 5.33 -12.76 6.53
N VAL A 118 5.97 -11.60 6.40
CA VAL A 118 7.05 -11.19 7.30
C VAL A 118 6.51 -10.94 8.71
N LEU A 119 5.39 -10.24 8.84
CA LEU A 119 4.74 -9.94 10.12
C LEU A 119 4.44 -11.22 10.89
N ASN A 120 3.91 -12.25 10.23
CA ASN A 120 3.54 -13.52 10.86
C ASN A 120 4.67 -14.56 10.93
N SER A 121 5.89 -14.21 10.50
CA SER A 121 7.03 -15.12 10.58
C SER A 121 7.64 -15.16 11.98
N ASP A 122 8.34 -16.24 12.31
CA ASP A 122 9.14 -16.38 13.55
C ASP A 122 10.41 -15.50 13.55
N ASN A 123 10.57 -14.61 12.57
CA ASN A 123 11.72 -13.71 12.49
C ASN A 123 11.76 -12.83 13.73
N LYS A 124 12.90 -12.86 14.44
CA LYS A 124 13.06 -12.11 15.68
C LYS A 124 13.72 -10.74 15.50
N ILE A 125 14.29 -10.48 14.32
CA ILE A 125 15.19 -9.34 14.09
C ILE A 125 14.94 -8.72 12.72
N TYR A 126 14.90 -7.39 12.68
CA TYR A 126 14.89 -6.60 11.46
C TYR A 126 16.10 -6.94 10.57
N ASN A 127 15.89 -7.16 9.28
CA ASN A 127 16.95 -7.60 8.37
C ASN A 127 16.87 -6.89 7.01
N VAL A 128 17.80 -7.21 6.11
CA VAL A 128 17.92 -6.58 4.78
C VAL A 128 16.71 -6.82 3.88
N GLU A 129 16.04 -7.97 4.01
CA GLU A 129 14.84 -8.28 3.21
C GLU A 129 13.65 -7.42 3.65
N ILE A 130 13.52 -7.19 4.97
CA ILE A 130 12.53 -6.29 5.55
C ILE A 130 12.81 -4.85 5.12
N GLU A 131 14.07 -4.42 5.14
CA GLU A 131 14.45 -3.08 4.65
C GLU A 131 14.08 -2.88 3.19
N LYS A 132 14.33 -3.89 2.36
CA LYS A 132 13.96 -3.85 0.94
C LYS A 132 12.46 -3.74 0.76
N LEU A 133 11.67 -4.55 1.48
CA LEU A 133 10.22 -4.47 1.45
C LEU A 133 9.72 -3.08 1.88
N ARG A 134 10.31 -2.52 2.93
CA ARG A 134 9.98 -1.17 3.41
C ARG A 134 10.22 -0.11 2.32
N ILE A 135 11.36 -0.16 1.64
CA ILE A 135 11.68 0.76 0.54
C ILE A 135 10.71 0.59 -0.63
N ASP A 136 10.36 -0.66 -1.00
CA ASP A 136 9.41 -0.94 -2.07
C ASP A 136 8.00 -0.39 -1.74
N ILE A 137 7.56 -0.55 -0.48
CA ILE A 137 6.33 0.04 0.05
C ILE A 137 6.39 1.58 -0.01
N ALA A 138 7.48 2.17 0.47
CA ALA A 138 7.68 3.61 0.50
C ALA A 138 7.63 4.22 -0.90
N THR A 139 8.32 3.60 -1.85
CA THR A 139 8.32 3.98 -3.27
C THR A 139 6.90 3.91 -3.84
N TYR A 140 6.15 2.83 -3.54
CA TYR A 140 4.78 2.69 -4.04
C TYR A 140 3.84 3.76 -3.50
N TYR A 141 3.79 3.99 -2.19
CA TYR A 141 2.85 4.97 -1.66
C TYR A 141 3.29 6.41 -2.00
N SER A 142 4.58 6.74 -1.95
CA SER A 142 5.06 8.11 -2.19
C SER A 142 5.02 8.48 -3.68
N ASP A 143 5.71 7.70 -4.50
CA ASP A 143 6.09 8.09 -5.86
C ASP A 143 5.07 7.62 -6.89
N PHE A 144 4.16 6.73 -6.49
CA PHE A 144 3.07 6.27 -7.33
C PHE A 144 1.71 6.76 -6.82
N LEU A 145 1.27 6.36 -5.61
CA LEU A 145 -0.04 6.78 -5.08
C LEU A 145 -0.07 8.28 -4.76
N GLY A 146 0.93 8.79 -4.05
CA GLY A 146 1.03 10.18 -3.59
C GLY A 146 1.09 11.18 -4.74
N ARG A 147 1.53 10.76 -5.93
CA ARG A 147 1.47 11.59 -7.15
C ARG A 147 0.05 11.75 -7.70
N MET A 148 -0.95 11.06 -7.14
CA MET A 148 -2.36 11.13 -7.52
C MET A 148 -3.26 11.65 -6.38
N ILE A 149 -2.67 12.14 -5.28
CA ILE A 149 -3.38 12.63 -4.08
C ILE A 149 -3.15 14.14 -3.93
N LEU A 150 -4.24 14.88 -3.66
CA LEU A 150 -4.19 16.33 -3.42
C LEU A 150 -3.28 16.67 -2.24
N TRP A 151 -2.60 17.81 -2.31
CA TRP A 151 -1.65 18.24 -1.26
C TRP A 151 -2.29 18.30 0.13
N GLU A 152 -3.50 18.86 0.22
CA GLU A 152 -4.23 18.99 1.50
C GLU A 152 -4.57 17.65 2.15
N ASP A 153 -4.83 16.61 1.36
CA ASP A 153 -5.10 15.27 1.87
C ASP A 153 -3.81 14.53 2.16
N LEU A 154 -2.76 14.78 1.36
CA LEU A 154 -1.43 14.26 1.63
C LEU A 154 -0.93 14.72 2.99
N ASP A 155 -1.10 16.00 3.34
CA ASP A 155 -0.72 16.55 4.64
C ASP A 155 -1.41 15.82 5.81
N LYS A 156 -2.68 15.42 5.64
CA LYS A 156 -3.41 14.60 6.62
C LYS A 156 -2.85 13.18 6.68
N LEU A 157 -2.66 12.55 5.53
CA LEU A 157 -2.12 11.19 5.41
C LEU A 157 -0.71 11.08 6.02
N MET A 158 0.09 12.15 5.93
CA MET A 158 1.43 12.21 6.50
C MET A 158 1.43 12.04 8.02
N LYS A 159 0.30 12.34 8.69
CA LYS A 159 0.06 12.22 10.13
C LYS A 159 -0.57 10.88 10.55
N VAL A 160 -0.65 9.89 9.66
CA VAL A 160 -1.20 8.58 10.03
C VAL A 160 -0.45 8.01 11.24
N GLU A 161 -1.22 7.58 12.25
CA GLU A 161 -0.66 6.91 13.41
C GLU A 161 0.04 5.61 13.00
N HIS A 162 1.18 5.32 13.64
CA HIS A 162 1.96 4.12 13.39
C HIS A 162 2.57 3.59 14.68
N PHE A 163 3.13 2.39 14.61
CA PHE A 163 3.81 1.77 15.74
C PHE A 163 4.93 2.65 16.30
N TRP A 164 5.01 2.77 17.63
CA TRP A 164 6.04 3.56 18.30
C TRP A 164 6.02 5.06 17.91
N GLN A 165 4.84 5.57 17.54
CA GLN A 165 4.60 6.99 17.34
C GLN A 165 4.81 7.76 18.66
N ASN A 166 5.37 8.96 18.56
CA ASN A 166 5.54 9.85 19.72
C ASN A 166 4.19 10.50 20.09
N ASP A 167 3.73 10.27 21.33
CA ASP A 167 2.46 10.78 21.88
C ASP A 167 2.33 12.32 21.88
N LYS A 168 3.44 13.05 21.73
CA LYS A 168 3.43 14.52 21.65
C LYS A 168 3.07 15.05 20.25
N ILE A 169 3.01 14.19 19.25
CA ILE A 169 2.71 14.56 17.87
C ILE A 169 1.24 14.23 17.59
N GLU A 170 0.51 15.22 17.09
CA GLU A 170 -0.86 15.00 16.61
C GLU A 170 -0.88 13.99 15.46
N THR A 171 -1.67 12.93 15.62
CA THR A 171 -1.83 11.86 14.63
C THR A 171 -3.28 11.66 14.24
N ILE A 172 -3.48 10.93 13.14
CA ILE A 172 -4.80 10.52 12.66
C ILE A 172 -4.83 9.00 12.62
N GLU A 173 -5.78 8.40 13.33
CA GLU A 173 -5.98 6.95 13.31
C GLU A 173 -6.34 6.45 11.90
N LEU A 174 -5.83 5.26 11.54
CA LEU A 174 -6.11 4.61 10.26
C LEU A 174 -7.62 4.48 9.96
N LYS A 175 -8.45 4.26 10.99
CA LYS A 175 -9.91 4.09 10.85
C LYS A 175 -10.59 5.27 10.13
N ASN A 176 -10.02 6.47 10.23
CA ASN A 176 -10.54 7.67 9.57
C ASN A 176 -10.32 7.67 8.05
N PHE A 177 -9.50 6.76 7.54
CA PHE A 177 -9.24 6.58 6.11
C PHE A 177 -9.89 5.31 5.54
N ILE A 178 -10.54 4.47 6.36
CA ILE A 178 -11.17 3.24 5.86
C ILE A 178 -12.36 3.61 4.95
N PRO A 179 -12.39 3.15 3.69
CA PRO A 179 -13.49 3.46 2.77
C PRO A 179 -14.80 2.83 3.25
N ALA A 180 -15.91 3.48 2.94
CA ALA A 180 -17.23 2.95 3.27
C ALA A 180 -17.54 1.61 2.57
N ASP A 181 -16.84 1.29 1.48
CA ASP A 181 -16.99 0.04 0.73
C ASP A 181 -15.98 -1.05 1.12
N PHE A 182 -15.33 -0.93 2.30
CA PHE A 182 -14.40 -1.92 2.86
C PHE A 182 -15.10 -3.15 3.50
N GLU A 183 -16.43 -3.26 3.40
CA GLU A 183 -17.23 -4.37 3.97
C GLU A 183 -16.83 -5.78 3.47
#